data_AF-A0A7Y9NN08-F1
#
_entry.id   AF-A0A7Y9NN08-F1
#
_cell.length_a   1.000
_cell.length_b   1.000
_cell.length_c   1.000
_cell.angle_alpha   90.00
_cell.angle_beta   90.00
_cell.angle_gamma   90.00
#
_symmetry.space_group_name_H-M   'P 1'
#
loop_
_entity.id
_entity.type
_entity.pdbx_description
1 polymer ?
#
loop_
_entity_poly.entity_id
_entity_poly.type
_entity_poly.pdbx_seq_one_letter_code
_entity_poly.pdbx_strand_id
1 'polypeptide(L)'
;MSALISVNVGLPRDLEWQGKVVRTAVWKRSVPGRVMARRINLDGDGQGDLAGHGGEHRAVMVYQLDSYRYWETHLKRHDFEYGQFGENLTVDGLSDEEVCIGDRYRIGGALFEVTQPRVTCYRVGIRMNNPQMAALLVSHKRPGFYFRVIEEGEIGAGDEIVKVAEGEERVSVAEIDALLYLPDHPRDRLECALRVPALSAGWKGSLKALLEADEKGGNAGLARSSAPPPAWSGFRSLRVGAVRRESFDVLSFVLESEDRSPLPAPLAGQFLVFKVEVEKNSAPILRSYSMSGPQGAGTYRVSVKRAGGAGSRYFHERIQVGDVLQVSAPRGSFTLAPNDRPVVLLSAGIGATPVLSMLHSLAATEADSNREIWWCYGSRNGGEHPFALEARELLKGLPQGRSLIAYSKPEEGDRLGEDYDVRGHLNLSLLEERNVPKAADFYLCGPVSFLADLTTALKAWGIADSCIHSETFGTESAITPGIAITTLVQPHQPAGTVGGGPKVFFTRSGLTVPWNERYGSLLEFAEACDVPARWACRTGVCHVCESGLIGGTINYAPEPLDRPSEGDVLICCSTPLSEIELDL
;
A
#
# COMPACT_ATOMS: atom_id res chain seq x y z
N MET A 1 29.55 -32.03 -7.55
CA MET A 1 29.64 -31.51 -6.17
C MET A 1 29.46 -30.01 -6.25
N SER A 2 28.62 -29.44 -5.38
CA SER A 2 28.38 -28.00 -5.38
C SER A 2 29.53 -27.27 -4.69
N ALA A 3 29.89 -26.09 -5.20
CA ALA A 3 31.05 -25.34 -4.71
C ALA A 3 30.78 -23.84 -4.68
N LEU A 4 31.40 -23.16 -3.71
CA LEU A 4 31.38 -21.71 -3.62
C LEU A 4 32.40 -21.13 -4.61
N ILE A 5 31.93 -20.40 -5.61
CA ILE A 5 32.79 -19.85 -6.66
C ILE A 5 33.34 -18.48 -6.27
N SER A 6 32.51 -17.65 -5.64
CA SER A 6 32.92 -16.30 -5.21
C SER A 6 32.18 -15.86 -3.97
N VAL A 7 32.92 -15.15 -3.10
CA VAL A 7 32.35 -14.33 -2.02
C VAL A 7 32.39 -12.88 -2.46
N ASN A 8 31.24 -12.24 -2.51
CA ASN A 8 31.06 -10.87 -2.97
C ASN A 8 30.49 -10.00 -1.84
N VAL A 9 31.09 -8.84 -1.64
CA VAL A 9 30.65 -7.87 -0.61
C VAL A 9 30.57 -6.46 -1.18
N GLY A 10 29.75 -5.62 -0.57
CA GLY A 10 29.60 -4.22 -0.93
C GLY A 10 28.86 -3.43 0.14
N LEU A 11 29.45 -2.31 0.58
CA LEU A 11 28.76 -1.37 1.46
C LEU A 11 27.74 -0.53 0.67
N PRO A 12 26.63 -0.12 1.31
CA PRO A 12 25.66 0.78 0.69
C PRO A 12 26.33 2.08 0.23
N ARG A 13 26.07 2.45 -1.02
CA ARG A 13 26.57 3.67 -1.64
C ARG A 13 25.46 4.43 -2.32
N ASP A 14 25.69 5.72 -2.50
CA ASP A 14 24.78 6.61 -3.20
C ASP A 14 25.14 6.62 -4.69
N LEU A 15 24.12 6.60 -5.54
CA LEU A 15 24.28 6.74 -6.98
C LEU A 15 23.16 7.59 -7.57
N GLU A 16 23.48 8.30 -8.64
CA GLU A 16 22.51 9.10 -9.37
C GLU A 16 21.76 8.22 -10.38
N TRP A 17 20.44 8.22 -10.31
CA TRP A 17 19.57 7.47 -11.21
C TRP A 17 18.28 8.24 -11.44
N GLN A 18 17.98 8.54 -12.71
CA GLN A 18 16.81 9.33 -13.11
C GLN A 18 16.71 10.68 -12.38
N GLY A 19 17.84 11.35 -12.16
CA GLY A 19 17.92 12.65 -11.46
C GLY A 19 17.69 12.57 -9.95
N LYS A 20 17.60 11.35 -9.38
CA LYS A 20 17.46 11.11 -7.94
C LYS A 20 18.68 10.38 -7.38
N VAL A 21 18.97 10.59 -6.10
CA VAL A 21 20.00 9.84 -5.38
C VAL A 21 19.37 8.57 -4.81
N VAL A 22 19.90 7.42 -5.22
CA VAL A 22 19.52 6.09 -4.72
C VAL A 22 20.65 5.54 -3.85
N ARG A 23 20.34 5.19 -2.60
CA ARG A 23 21.25 4.47 -1.71
C ARG A 23 21.02 2.97 -1.81
N THR A 24 22.06 2.21 -2.17
CA THR A 24 21.94 0.76 -2.42
C THR A 24 23.26 0.01 -2.22
N ALA A 25 23.16 -1.28 -1.87
CA ALA A 25 24.27 -2.23 -1.77
C ALA A 25 24.31 -3.26 -2.92
N VAL A 26 23.55 -3.04 -4.00
CA VAL A 26 23.51 -3.99 -5.15
C VAL A 26 24.85 -4.09 -5.89
N TRP A 27 25.77 -3.14 -5.69
CA TRP A 27 27.14 -3.24 -6.21
C TRP A 27 28.03 -4.01 -5.25
N LYS A 28 28.04 -5.33 -5.42
CA LYS A 28 28.99 -6.21 -4.76
C LYS A 28 30.13 -6.54 -5.70
N ARG A 29 31.30 -6.82 -5.10
CA ARG A 29 32.50 -7.24 -5.81
C ARG A 29 33.11 -8.43 -5.09
N SER A 30 33.70 -9.32 -5.87
CA SER A 30 34.45 -10.45 -5.34
C SER A 30 35.61 -9.97 -4.48
N VAL A 31 35.82 -10.62 -3.34
CA VAL A 31 36.95 -10.35 -2.45
C VAL A 31 37.89 -11.56 -2.38
N PRO A 32 39.22 -11.33 -2.33
CA PRO A 32 40.18 -12.40 -2.14
C PRO A 32 40.19 -12.88 -0.69
N GLY A 33 40.49 -14.17 -0.48
CA GLY A 33 40.62 -14.76 0.85
C GLY A 33 39.28 -15.21 1.45
N ARG A 34 39.33 -15.56 2.74
CA ARG A 34 38.15 -16.00 3.49
C ARG A 34 37.47 -14.80 4.16
N VAL A 35 36.16 -14.86 4.30
CA VAL A 35 35.31 -13.84 4.89
C VAL A 35 34.50 -14.46 6.01
N MET A 36 34.34 -13.75 7.12
CA MET A 36 33.48 -14.19 8.20
C MET A 36 32.00 -13.97 7.84
N ALA A 37 31.21 -15.04 7.88
CA ALA A 37 29.76 -14.96 7.82
C ALA A 37 29.20 -14.71 9.22
N ARG A 38 28.55 -13.55 9.40
CA ARG A 38 27.90 -13.12 10.66
C ARG A 38 26.40 -13.37 10.59
N ARG A 39 25.74 -13.31 11.75
CA ARG A 39 24.28 -13.48 11.86
C ARG A 39 23.47 -12.64 10.88
N ILE A 40 23.88 -11.40 10.62
CA ILE A 40 23.10 -10.42 9.83
C ILE A 40 23.75 -10.03 8.50
N ASN A 41 25.01 -10.40 8.25
CA ASN A 41 25.69 -10.18 6.96
C ASN A 41 27.06 -10.90 6.86
N LEU A 42 27.78 -10.73 5.76
CA LEU A 42 29.22 -11.03 5.66
C LEU A 42 30.08 -9.84 6.08
N ASP A 43 31.25 -10.09 6.69
CA ASP A 43 32.22 -9.03 7.00
C ASP A 43 32.61 -8.27 5.70
N GLY A 44 32.44 -6.95 5.70
CA GLY A 44 32.67 -6.08 4.54
C GLY A 44 31.44 -5.81 3.68
N ASP A 45 30.30 -6.45 3.95
CA ASP A 45 29.02 -6.19 3.28
C ASP A 45 28.08 -5.34 4.13
N GLY A 46 27.14 -4.62 3.51
CA GLY A 46 26.14 -3.85 4.26
C GLY A 46 24.76 -3.85 3.61
N GLN A 47 23.72 -3.56 4.42
CA GLN A 47 22.33 -3.48 3.97
C GLN A 47 21.91 -2.00 3.88
N GLY A 48 21.51 -1.55 2.70
CA GLY A 48 21.19 -0.13 2.45
C GLY A 48 19.80 0.30 2.91
N ASP A 49 18.92 -0.66 3.20
CA ASP A 49 17.53 -0.46 3.61
C ASP A 49 17.14 -1.61 4.55
N LEU A 50 17.11 -1.32 5.86
CA LEU A 50 16.78 -2.31 6.90
C LEU A 50 15.28 -2.59 6.98
N ALA A 51 14.42 -1.72 6.46
CA ALA A 51 12.97 -1.89 6.49
C ALA A 51 12.49 -2.86 5.41
N GLY A 52 13.12 -2.85 4.23
CA GLY A 52 12.70 -3.66 3.08
C GLY A 52 13.73 -4.66 2.55
N HIS A 53 15.01 -4.58 2.91
CA HIS A 53 16.10 -5.30 2.21
C HIS A 53 17.17 -5.87 3.16
N GLY A 54 16.87 -5.99 4.45
CA GLY A 54 17.82 -6.45 5.45
C GLY A 54 17.23 -7.36 6.53
N GLY A 55 18.04 -7.65 7.54
CA GLY A 55 17.68 -8.53 8.66
C GLY A 55 18.12 -9.98 8.48
N GLU A 56 17.86 -10.80 9.50
CA GLU A 56 18.36 -12.17 9.62
C GLU A 56 17.93 -13.07 8.44
N HIS A 57 16.68 -12.97 7.99
CA HIS A 57 16.15 -13.74 6.84
C HIS A 57 16.73 -13.31 5.48
N ARG A 58 17.59 -12.29 5.43
CA ARG A 58 18.17 -11.77 4.18
C ARG A 58 19.67 -11.49 4.33
N ALA A 59 20.32 -12.21 5.25
CA ALA A 59 21.71 -11.97 5.61
C ALA A 59 22.66 -12.19 4.41
N VAL A 60 22.43 -13.25 3.61
CA VAL A 60 23.33 -13.62 2.51
C VAL A 60 22.52 -14.00 1.28
N MET A 61 22.64 -13.23 0.20
CA MET A 61 22.00 -13.53 -1.09
C MET A 61 22.87 -14.52 -1.89
N VAL A 62 22.25 -15.53 -2.51
CA VAL A 62 22.92 -16.58 -3.29
C VAL A 62 22.46 -16.54 -4.74
N TYR A 63 23.40 -16.73 -5.67
CA TYR A 63 23.07 -16.83 -7.09
C TYR A 63 23.97 -17.81 -7.83
N GLN A 64 23.39 -18.54 -8.77
CA GLN A 64 23.99 -19.72 -9.38
C GLN A 64 24.73 -19.38 -10.68
N LEU A 65 25.85 -20.04 -10.93
CA LEU A 65 26.63 -19.91 -12.17
C LEU A 65 25.83 -20.37 -13.41
N ASP A 66 24.92 -21.33 -13.24
CA ASP A 66 24.02 -21.73 -14.33
C ASP A 66 23.01 -20.63 -14.68
N SER A 67 22.58 -19.83 -13.70
CA SER A 67 21.77 -18.64 -13.97
C SER A 67 22.58 -17.57 -14.71
N TYR A 68 23.87 -17.38 -14.37
CA TYR A 68 24.77 -16.52 -15.14
C TYR A 68 24.85 -16.94 -16.62
N ARG A 69 25.15 -18.21 -16.90
CA ARG A 69 25.23 -18.77 -18.26
C ARG A 69 23.92 -18.62 -19.03
N TYR A 70 22.79 -18.80 -18.33
CA TYR A 70 21.47 -18.57 -18.88
C TYR A 70 21.29 -17.12 -19.34
N TRP A 71 21.61 -16.17 -18.47
CA TRP A 71 21.47 -14.74 -18.76
C TRP A 71 22.43 -14.25 -19.84
N GLU A 72 23.65 -14.79 -19.92
CA GLU A 72 24.56 -14.53 -21.02
C GLU A 72 23.94 -14.86 -22.38
N THR A 73 23.32 -16.04 -22.47
CA THR A 73 22.66 -16.51 -23.68
C THR A 73 21.40 -15.71 -23.98
N HIS A 74 20.53 -15.52 -22.97
CA HIS A 74 19.24 -14.84 -23.12
C HIS A 74 19.41 -13.35 -23.47
N LEU A 75 20.32 -12.66 -22.79
CA LEU A 75 20.59 -11.23 -22.97
C LEU A 75 21.63 -10.95 -24.07
N LYS A 76 22.23 -12.01 -24.64
CA LYS A 76 23.29 -11.92 -25.66
C LYS A 76 24.45 -11.02 -25.21
N ARG A 77 24.92 -11.25 -23.98
CA ARG A 77 25.97 -10.48 -23.30
C ARG A 77 26.97 -11.43 -22.64
N HIS A 78 28.22 -11.01 -22.52
CA HIS A 78 29.31 -11.81 -21.96
C HIS A 78 30.17 -11.01 -20.96
N ASP A 79 29.70 -9.83 -20.56
CA ASP A 79 30.39 -8.91 -19.66
C ASP A 79 30.02 -9.14 -18.19
N PHE A 80 29.66 -10.37 -17.83
CA PHE A 80 29.17 -10.67 -16.50
C PHE A 80 30.29 -10.84 -15.48
N GLU A 81 30.07 -10.30 -14.28
CA GLU A 81 30.98 -10.39 -13.14
C GLU A 81 30.27 -11.02 -11.93
N TYR A 82 30.99 -11.72 -11.07
CA TYR A 82 30.44 -12.25 -9.82
C TYR A 82 30.03 -11.11 -8.87
N GLY A 83 28.86 -11.25 -8.24
CA GLY A 83 28.22 -10.20 -7.43
C GLY A 83 27.34 -9.25 -8.25
N GLN A 84 27.24 -9.41 -9.57
CA GLN A 84 26.49 -8.50 -10.44
C GLN A 84 24.98 -8.59 -10.27
N PHE A 85 24.45 -9.71 -9.80
CA PHE A 85 23.04 -9.77 -9.45
C PHE A 85 22.82 -9.19 -8.04
N GLY A 86 23.85 -8.73 -7.33
CA GLY A 86 23.78 -8.27 -5.95
C GLY A 86 23.84 -9.41 -4.93
N GLU A 87 24.26 -10.59 -5.37
CA GLU A 87 24.47 -11.75 -4.52
C GLU A 87 25.75 -11.63 -3.71
N ASN A 88 25.74 -12.19 -2.51
CA ASN A 88 26.91 -12.36 -1.67
C ASN A 88 27.69 -13.62 -2.05
N LEU A 89 27.00 -14.69 -2.43
CA LEU A 89 27.62 -15.96 -2.80
C LEU A 89 27.26 -16.32 -4.25
N THR A 90 28.29 -16.40 -5.10
CA THR A 90 28.14 -17.02 -6.42
C THR A 90 28.51 -18.50 -6.29
N VAL A 91 27.61 -19.41 -6.69
CA VAL A 91 27.75 -20.86 -6.46
C VAL A 91 27.66 -21.66 -7.75
N ASP A 92 28.31 -22.83 -7.77
CA ASP A 92 28.11 -23.85 -8.80
C ASP A 92 27.19 -24.96 -8.25
N GLY A 93 26.10 -25.24 -8.95
CA GLY A 93 24.94 -26.01 -8.46
C GLY A 93 23.91 -25.16 -7.68
N LEU A 94 23.13 -25.82 -6.81
CA LEU A 94 22.04 -25.22 -6.03
C LEU A 94 20.95 -24.56 -6.89
N SER A 95 20.38 -25.29 -7.85
CA SER A 95 19.29 -24.79 -8.70
C SER A 95 18.10 -24.27 -7.88
N ASP A 96 17.49 -23.14 -8.31
CA ASP A 96 16.27 -22.59 -7.70
C ASP A 96 15.09 -23.59 -7.73
N GLU A 97 15.10 -24.55 -8.66
CA GLU A 97 14.08 -25.61 -8.76
C GLU A 97 14.30 -26.76 -7.78
N GLU A 98 15.53 -26.94 -7.27
CA GLU A 98 15.91 -28.07 -6.41
C GLU A 98 16.07 -27.66 -4.94
N VAL A 99 16.58 -26.45 -4.70
CA VAL A 99 16.80 -25.90 -3.36
C VAL A 99 15.45 -25.58 -2.72
N CYS A 100 15.21 -26.13 -1.54
CA CYS A 100 13.98 -25.93 -0.79
C CYS A 100 14.15 -24.91 0.34
N ILE A 101 13.08 -24.16 0.65
CA ILE A 101 13.07 -23.31 1.84
C ILE A 101 13.20 -24.19 3.09
N GLY A 102 14.12 -23.82 3.99
CA GLY A 102 14.48 -24.61 5.17
C GLY A 102 15.64 -25.59 4.95
N ASP A 103 16.12 -25.78 3.72
CA ASP A 103 17.36 -26.55 3.50
C ASP A 103 18.55 -25.89 4.23
N ARG A 104 19.44 -26.71 4.78
CA ARG A 104 20.65 -26.24 5.47
C ARG A 104 21.91 -26.69 4.78
N TYR A 105 22.83 -25.74 4.61
CA TYR A 105 24.09 -25.97 3.93
C TYR A 105 25.27 -25.53 4.78
N ARG A 106 26.27 -26.41 4.90
CA ARG A 106 27.56 -26.07 5.46
C ARG A 106 28.49 -25.65 4.34
N ILE A 107 29.11 -24.48 4.49
CA ILE A 107 30.09 -23.93 3.56
C ILE A 107 31.23 -23.40 4.41
N GLY A 108 32.43 -23.92 4.21
CA GLY A 108 33.56 -23.61 5.09
C GLY A 108 33.22 -23.88 6.57
N GLY A 109 33.43 -22.87 7.42
CA GLY A 109 33.11 -22.92 8.85
C GLY A 109 31.67 -22.56 9.21
N ALA A 110 30.87 -22.06 8.27
CA ALA A 110 29.54 -21.50 8.55
C ALA A 110 28.40 -22.46 8.19
N LEU A 111 27.27 -22.33 8.90
CA LEU A 111 26.03 -23.05 8.62
C LEU A 111 24.94 -22.07 8.22
N PHE A 112 24.32 -22.31 7.07
CA PHE A 112 23.27 -21.48 6.49
C PHE A 112 21.95 -22.22 6.40
N GLU A 113 20.83 -21.49 6.43
CA GLU A 113 19.49 -22.03 6.15
C GLU A 113 18.78 -21.17 5.11
N VAL A 114 18.16 -21.80 4.11
CA VAL A 114 17.38 -21.12 3.07
C VAL A 114 16.11 -20.55 3.69
N THR A 115 15.82 -19.28 3.46
CA THR A 115 14.72 -18.58 4.13
C THR A 115 13.65 -18.04 3.19
N GLN A 116 14.02 -17.59 2.00
CA GLN A 116 13.08 -17.03 1.04
C GLN A 116 13.75 -16.80 -0.33
N PRO A 117 12.98 -16.71 -1.42
CA PRO A 117 13.45 -16.18 -2.69
C PRO A 117 13.88 -14.71 -2.60
N ARG A 118 14.56 -14.25 -3.65
CA ARG A 118 14.79 -12.82 -3.89
C ARG A 118 13.46 -12.07 -3.91
N VAL A 119 13.42 -10.93 -3.22
CA VAL A 119 12.34 -9.96 -3.41
C VAL A 119 12.62 -9.12 -4.65
N THR A 120 11.64 -8.99 -5.53
CA THR A 120 11.78 -8.24 -6.80
C THR A 120 11.91 -6.74 -6.55
N CYS A 121 12.91 -6.10 -7.13
CA CYS A 121 13.12 -4.65 -7.03
C CYS A 121 13.84 -4.07 -8.26
N TYR A 122 13.70 -2.77 -8.49
CA TYR A 122 14.33 -2.07 -9.63
C TYR A 122 15.87 -2.07 -9.60
N ARG A 123 16.50 -2.26 -8.45
CA ARG A 123 17.96 -2.07 -8.27
C ARG A 123 18.81 -3.06 -9.06
N VAL A 124 18.34 -4.31 -9.21
CA VAL A 124 19.01 -5.28 -10.09
C VAL A 124 18.98 -4.79 -11.54
N GLY A 125 17.88 -4.15 -11.97
CA GLY A 125 17.79 -3.57 -13.29
C GLY A 125 18.78 -2.43 -13.53
N ILE A 126 19.04 -1.60 -12.50
CA ILE A 126 20.10 -0.59 -12.57
C ILE A 126 21.47 -1.26 -12.72
N ARG A 127 21.80 -2.23 -11.84
CA ARG A 127 23.11 -2.90 -11.86
C ARG A 127 23.37 -3.65 -13.17
N MET A 128 22.32 -4.23 -13.74
CA MET A 128 22.36 -5.00 -14.98
C MET A 128 22.25 -4.13 -16.24
N ASN A 129 21.98 -2.83 -16.09
CA ASN A 129 21.62 -1.94 -17.18
C ASN A 129 20.48 -2.50 -18.06
N ASN A 130 19.47 -3.09 -17.40
CA ASN A 130 18.28 -3.61 -18.05
C ASN A 130 17.08 -3.43 -17.09
N PRO A 131 16.17 -2.47 -17.36
CA PRO A 131 15.06 -2.18 -16.46
C PRO A 131 14.08 -3.36 -16.30
N GLN A 132 14.03 -4.28 -17.27
CA GLN A 132 13.12 -5.44 -17.24
C GLN A 132 13.61 -6.58 -16.34
N MET A 133 14.81 -6.48 -15.77
CA MET A 133 15.45 -7.60 -15.06
C MET A 133 14.61 -8.11 -13.88
N ALA A 134 13.89 -7.25 -13.18
CA ALA A 134 13.02 -7.68 -12.09
C ALA A 134 11.92 -8.64 -12.55
N ALA A 135 11.33 -8.40 -13.73
CA ALA A 135 10.33 -9.29 -14.31
C ALA A 135 10.94 -10.54 -14.93
N LEU A 136 12.08 -10.39 -15.62
CA LEU A 136 12.76 -11.53 -16.25
C LEU A 136 13.18 -12.59 -15.22
N LEU A 137 13.67 -12.18 -14.04
CA LEU A 137 14.07 -13.12 -13.00
C LEU A 137 12.92 -14.04 -12.55
N VAL A 138 11.71 -13.49 -12.41
CA VAL A 138 10.51 -14.24 -12.02
C VAL A 138 9.99 -15.08 -13.20
N SER A 139 9.79 -14.48 -14.37
CA SER A 139 9.19 -15.18 -15.51
C SER A 139 10.04 -16.34 -16.03
N HIS A 140 11.36 -16.26 -15.84
CA HIS A 140 12.30 -17.33 -16.17
C HIS A 140 12.64 -18.25 -14.98
N LYS A 141 11.94 -18.10 -13.83
CA LYS A 141 12.10 -18.92 -12.62
C LYS A 141 13.54 -18.98 -12.10
N ARG A 142 14.24 -17.85 -12.13
CA ARG A 142 15.63 -17.69 -11.67
C ARG A 142 15.78 -16.55 -10.66
N PRO A 143 15.02 -16.55 -9.55
CA PRO A 143 15.07 -15.46 -8.57
C PRO A 143 16.40 -15.44 -7.78
N GLY A 144 17.06 -16.59 -7.60
CA GLY A 144 17.99 -16.78 -6.49
C GLY A 144 17.29 -16.74 -5.12
N PHE A 145 18.05 -16.89 -4.06
CA PHE A 145 17.49 -16.99 -2.70
C PHE A 145 18.39 -16.38 -1.63
N TYR A 146 17.81 -16.20 -0.44
CA TYR A 146 18.49 -15.74 0.75
C TYR A 146 18.74 -16.87 1.74
N PHE A 147 19.95 -16.84 2.31
CA PHE A 147 20.30 -17.53 3.53
C PHE A 147 20.19 -16.62 4.74
N ARG A 148 19.79 -17.22 5.87
CA ARG A 148 20.19 -16.76 7.21
C ARG A 148 21.40 -17.55 7.69
N VAL A 149 22.18 -16.96 8.60
CA VAL A 149 23.35 -17.61 9.21
C VAL A 149 22.95 -18.22 10.55
N ILE A 150 23.06 -19.55 10.67
CA ILE A 150 22.75 -20.32 11.88
C ILE A 150 23.98 -20.44 12.77
N GLU A 151 25.13 -20.75 12.17
CA GLU A 151 26.44 -20.78 12.83
C GLU A 151 27.38 -19.84 12.06
N GLU A 152 27.95 -18.86 12.76
CA GLU A 152 28.96 -17.97 12.19
C GLU A 152 30.25 -18.73 11.90
N GLY A 153 30.95 -18.35 10.83
CA GLY A 153 32.19 -18.99 10.44
C GLY A 153 32.81 -18.42 9.17
N GLU A 154 34.08 -18.76 8.93
CA GLU A 154 34.79 -18.29 7.75
C GLU A 154 34.44 -19.11 6.50
N ILE A 155 34.14 -18.41 5.41
CA ILE A 155 33.84 -18.96 4.09
C ILE A 155 34.77 -18.37 3.04
N GLY A 156 35.07 -19.12 1.97
CA GLY A 156 35.91 -18.63 0.88
C GLY A 156 35.66 -19.37 -0.43
N ALA A 157 36.03 -18.74 -1.54
CA ALA A 157 35.98 -19.38 -2.85
C ALA A 157 36.75 -20.71 -2.84
N GLY A 158 36.16 -21.74 -3.45
CA GLY A 158 36.65 -23.12 -3.45
C GLY A 158 36.09 -24.01 -2.34
N ASP A 159 35.39 -23.45 -1.34
CA ASP A 159 34.73 -24.27 -0.31
C ASP A 159 33.64 -25.16 -0.94
N GLU A 160 33.61 -26.42 -0.51
CA GLU A 160 32.51 -27.34 -0.84
C GLU A 160 31.21 -26.87 -0.17
N ILE A 161 30.10 -26.99 -0.89
CA ILE A 161 28.76 -26.73 -0.36
C ILE A 161 28.08 -28.06 -0.05
N VAL A 162 27.96 -28.37 1.24
CA VAL A 162 27.41 -29.64 1.71
C VAL A 162 26.01 -29.41 2.28
N LYS A 163 25.01 -30.07 1.70
CA LYS A 163 23.65 -30.10 2.28
C LYS A 163 23.68 -30.97 3.54
N VAL A 164 23.38 -30.39 4.70
CA VAL A 164 23.42 -31.09 6.00
C VAL A 164 22.04 -31.36 6.58
N ALA A 165 21.02 -30.64 6.14
CA ALA A 165 19.63 -30.93 6.47
C ALA A 165 18.72 -30.47 5.32
N GLU A 166 17.53 -31.04 5.28
CA GLU A 166 16.53 -30.72 4.27
C GLU A 166 15.32 -30.05 4.90
N GLY A 167 14.70 -29.13 4.16
CA GLY A 167 13.41 -28.55 4.54
C GLY A 167 12.31 -29.62 4.56
N GLU A 168 11.47 -29.58 5.59
CA GLU A 168 10.44 -30.60 5.86
C GLU A 168 9.38 -30.67 4.75
N GLU A 169 8.86 -29.51 4.33
CA GLU A 169 7.74 -29.42 3.37
C GLU A 169 8.20 -29.49 1.89
N ARG A 170 9.52 -29.54 1.63
CA ARG A 170 10.08 -29.71 0.28
C ARG A 170 9.56 -28.70 -0.77
N VAL A 171 9.30 -27.46 -0.37
CA VAL A 171 8.86 -26.39 -1.29
C VAL A 171 10.09 -25.66 -1.83
N SER A 172 10.28 -25.69 -3.15
CA SER A 172 11.47 -25.10 -3.78
C SER A 172 11.44 -23.57 -3.78
N VAL A 173 12.62 -22.96 -3.98
CA VAL A 173 12.76 -21.50 -4.12
C VAL A 173 11.92 -21.00 -5.30
N ALA A 174 12.05 -21.64 -6.47
CA ALA A 174 11.29 -21.28 -7.66
C ALA A 174 9.78 -21.44 -7.46
N GLU A 175 9.36 -22.43 -6.68
CA GLU A 175 7.95 -22.64 -6.37
C GLU A 175 7.39 -21.55 -5.45
N ILE A 176 8.08 -21.20 -4.36
CA ILE A 176 7.65 -20.11 -3.48
C ILE A 176 7.57 -18.78 -4.23
N ASP A 177 8.54 -18.49 -5.09
CA ASP A 177 8.56 -17.27 -5.92
C ASP A 177 7.36 -17.23 -6.88
N ALA A 178 7.10 -18.35 -7.57
CA ALA A 178 5.95 -18.50 -8.46
C ALA A 178 4.61 -18.38 -7.74
N LEU A 179 4.45 -18.99 -6.55
CA LEU A 179 3.22 -18.91 -5.77
C LEU A 179 2.82 -17.49 -5.43
N LEU A 180 3.78 -16.57 -5.31
CA LEU A 180 3.50 -15.16 -5.03
C LEU A 180 3.36 -14.31 -6.29
N TYR A 181 4.26 -14.46 -7.27
CA TYR A 181 4.39 -13.50 -8.37
C TYR A 181 3.81 -13.95 -9.71
N LEU A 182 3.49 -15.23 -9.88
CA LEU A 182 2.85 -15.74 -11.09
C LEU A 182 1.36 -16.03 -10.83
N PRO A 183 0.54 -16.04 -11.90
CA PRO A 183 -0.85 -16.47 -11.80
C PRO A 183 -0.96 -17.92 -11.31
N ASP A 184 -2.17 -18.27 -10.89
CA ASP A 184 -2.55 -19.57 -10.33
C ASP A 184 -1.92 -19.82 -8.93
N HIS A 185 -2.74 -19.67 -7.89
CA HIS A 185 -2.34 -19.85 -6.49
C HIS A 185 -2.98 -21.11 -5.89
N PRO A 186 -2.52 -22.33 -6.24
CA PRO A 186 -3.15 -23.56 -5.80
C PRO A 186 -3.16 -23.66 -4.27
N ARG A 187 -4.37 -23.84 -3.73
CA ARG A 187 -4.65 -23.78 -2.29
C ARG A 187 -3.79 -24.73 -1.47
N ASP A 188 -3.64 -25.97 -1.94
CA ASP A 188 -2.83 -27.01 -1.28
C ASP A 188 -1.35 -26.63 -1.20
N ARG A 189 -0.84 -25.93 -2.22
CA ARG A 189 0.56 -25.45 -2.25
C ARG A 189 0.76 -24.22 -1.37
N LEU A 190 -0.20 -23.30 -1.29
CA LEU A 190 -0.18 -22.19 -0.33
C LEU A 190 -0.18 -22.73 1.12
N GLU A 191 -1.06 -23.69 1.42
CA GLU A 191 -1.12 -24.33 2.73
C GLU A 191 0.20 -25.05 3.08
N CYS A 192 0.83 -25.70 2.09
CA CYS A 192 2.15 -26.29 2.22
C CYS A 192 3.23 -25.26 2.55
N ALA A 193 3.31 -24.18 1.79
CA ALA A 193 4.27 -23.10 1.98
C ALA A 193 4.13 -22.41 3.35
N LEU A 194 2.90 -22.23 3.84
CA LEU A 194 2.64 -21.60 5.15
C LEU A 194 3.14 -22.42 6.34
N ARG A 195 3.23 -23.75 6.20
CA ARG A 195 3.78 -24.64 7.23
C ARG A 195 5.30 -24.54 7.35
N VAL A 196 6.01 -24.09 6.32
CA VAL A 196 7.49 -23.98 6.31
C VAL A 196 7.98 -23.05 7.44
N PRO A 197 8.69 -23.54 8.47
CA PRO A 197 9.09 -22.69 9.60
C PRO A 197 10.10 -21.60 9.23
N ALA A 198 11.00 -21.90 8.29
CA ALA A 198 12.10 -21.00 7.88
C ALA A 198 11.64 -19.82 7.01
N LEU A 199 10.44 -19.90 6.42
CA LEU A 199 9.90 -18.86 5.55
C LEU A 199 9.62 -17.58 6.35
N SER A 200 10.10 -16.44 5.85
CA SER A 200 9.95 -15.16 6.56
C SER A 200 8.49 -14.78 6.81
N ALA A 201 8.24 -14.02 7.89
CA ALA A 201 6.90 -13.56 8.24
C ALA A 201 6.23 -12.72 7.13
N GLY A 202 7.00 -11.91 6.39
CA GLY A 202 6.47 -11.12 5.27
C GLY A 202 5.92 -11.98 4.15
N TRP A 203 6.68 -13.00 3.71
CA TRP A 203 6.22 -13.96 2.71
C TRP A 203 5.01 -14.76 3.20
N LYS A 204 5.02 -15.23 4.46
CA LYS A 204 3.85 -15.90 5.04
C LYS A 204 2.61 -15.02 5.07
N GLY A 205 2.76 -13.72 5.36
CA GLY A 205 1.67 -12.75 5.31
C GLY A 205 1.05 -12.68 3.91
N SER A 206 1.90 -12.52 2.88
CA SER A 206 1.46 -12.49 1.48
C SER A 206 0.77 -13.79 1.04
N LEU A 207 1.36 -14.95 1.32
CA LEU A 207 0.77 -16.24 0.95
C LEU A 207 -0.53 -16.52 1.70
N LYS A 208 -0.64 -16.06 2.95
CA LYS A 208 -1.88 -16.17 3.73
C LYS A 208 -2.99 -15.29 3.14
N ALA A 209 -2.67 -14.07 2.70
CA ALA A 209 -3.63 -13.21 2.03
C ALA A 209 -4.14 -13.82 0.72
N LEU A 210 -3.27 -14.49 -0.06
CA LEU A 210 -3.69 -15.27 -1.23
C LEU A 210 -4.60 -16.45 -0.85
N LEU A 211 -4.31 -17.15 0.25
CA LEU A 211 -5.09 -18.30 0.71
C LEU A 211 -6.50 -17.91 1.20
N GLU A 212 -6.63 -16.70 1.75
CA GLU A 212 -7.87 -16.14 2.29
C GLU A 212 -8.70 -15.39 1.24
N ALA A 213 -8.11 -15.04 0.10
CA ALA A 213 -8.81 -14.37 -0.98
C ALA A 213 -9.79 -15.33 -1.68
N ASP A 214 -11.02 -14.85 -1.91
CA ASP A 214 -11.92 -15.47 -2.88
C ASP A 214 -11.31 -15.35 -4.28
N GLU A 215 -11.43 -16.37 -5.15
CA GLU A 215 -10.78 -16.53 -6.47
C GLU A 215 -11.01 -15.38 -7.51
N LYS A 216 -11.56 -14.24 -7.10
CA LYS A 216 -11.88 -13.10 -7.95
C LYS A 216 -10.67 -12.18 -8.11
N GLY A 217 -9.88 -12.43 -9.15
CA GLY A 217 -9.02 -11.48 -9.88
C GLY A 217 -8.06 -10.58 -9.09
N GLY A 218 -6.78 -10.59 -9.48
CA GLY A 218 -5.71 -9.79 -8.86
C GLY A 218 -4.97 -10.55 -7.76
N ASN A 219 -3.87 -9.98 -7.29
CA ASN A 219 -2.92 -10.65 -6.40
C ASN A 219 -3.03 -10.14 -4.96
N ALA A 220 -3.90 -10.73 -4.14
CA ALA A 220 -4.12 -10.29 -2.76
C ALA A 220 -2.86 -10.39 -1.87
N GLY A 221 -1.86 -11.20 -2.24
CA GLY A 221 -0.59 -11.30 -1.54
C GLY A 221 0.36 -10.13 -1.78
N LEU A 222 0.15 -9.38 -2.86
CA LEU A 222 0.97 -8.24 -3.25
C LEU A 222 0.19 -6.91 -3.21
N ALA A 223 -1.11 -6.95 -3.46
CA ALA A 223 -2.00 -5.81 -3.40
C ALA A 223 -2.20 -5.35 -1.95
N ARG A 224 -2.36 -4.03 -1.77
CA ARG A 224 -2.42 -3.41 -0.43
C ARG A 224 -3.75 -3.66 0.30
N SER A 225 -4.81 -3.96 -0.44
CA SER A 225 -6.15 -4.17 0.09
C SER A 225 -7.05 -4.75 -1.00
N SER A 226 -7.68 -5.89 -0.73
CA SER A 226 -8.73 -6.48 -1.55
C SER A 226 -10.06 -5.73 -1.37
N ALA A 227 -10.10 -4.46 -1.78
CA ALA A 227 -11.39 -3.80 -1.94
C ALA A 227 -12.17 -4.56 -3.03
N PRO A 228 -13.48 -4.78 -2.89
CA PRO A 228 -14.26 -5.42 -3.93
C PRO A 228 -14.18 -4.59 -5.23
N PRO A 229 -14.26 -5.23 -6.41
CA PRO A 229 -14.32 -4.51 -7.67
C PRO A 229 -15.39 -3.41 -7.64
N PRO A 230 -15.13 -2.26 -8.29
CA PRO A 230 -16.07 -1.16 -8.28
C PRO A 230 -17.39 -1.59 -8.92
N ALA A 231 -18.51 -1.22 -8.31
CA ALA A 231 -19.84 -1.62 -8.80
C ALA A 231 -20.19 -1.07 -10.21
N TRP A 232 -19.44 -0.08 -10.71
CA TRP A 232 -19.41 0.34 -12.11
C TRP A 232 -18.07 1.02 -12.42
N SER A 233 -17.69 1.03 -13.70
CA SER A 233 -16.52 1.76 -14.19
C SER A 233 -16.85 3.20 -14.58
N GLY A 234 -15.87 4.09 -14.47
CA GLY A 234 -16.02 5.50 -14.82
C GLY A 234 -16.95 6.26 -13.88
N PHE A 235 -17.74 7.16 -14.47
CA PHE A 235 -18.69 8.00 -13.76
C PHE A 235 -20.12 7.65 -14.17
N ARG A 236 -21.01 7.60 -13.17
CA ARG A 236 -22.45 7.46 -13.32
C ARG A 236 -23.12 8.76 -12.87
N SER A 237 -24.15 9.17 -13.58
CA SER A 237 -25.02 10.27 -13.17
C SER A 237 -25.83 9.90 -11.93
N LEU A 238 -25.68 10.67 -10.85
CA LEU A 238 -26.48 10.58 -9.63
C LEU A 238 -27.17 11.92 -9.34
N ARG A 239 -28.42 11.88 -8.89
CA ARG A 239 -29.20 13.06 -8.52
C ARG A 239 -28.99 13.41 -7.05
N VAL A 240 -28.91 14.69 -6.73
CA VAL A 240 -28.92 15.20 -5.35
C VAL A 240 -30.36 15.19 -4.83
N GLY A 241 -30.68 14.22 -3.98
CA GLY A 241 -32.01 14.08 -3.37
C GLY A 241 -32.23 14.99 -2.15
N ALA A 242 -31.18 15.31 -1.40
CA ALA A 242 -31.26 16.22 -0.27
C ALA A 242 -29.92 16.93 0.03
N VAL A 243 -30.01 18.14 0.58
CA VAL A 243 -28.87 18.88 1.14
C VAL A 243 -29.19 19.25 2.59
N ARG A 244 -28.28 18.96 3.52
CA ARG A 244 -28.45 19.21 4.96
C ARG A 244 -27.24 19.92 5.53
N ARG A 245 -27.45 20.81 6.51
CA ARG A 245 -26.36 21.46 7.24
C ARG A 245 -26.04 20.68 8.51
N GLU A 246 -24.79 20.28 8.64
CA GLU A 246 -24.31 19.43 9.73
C GLU A 246 -23.54 20.22 10.80
N SER A 247 -22.88 21.31 10.39
CA SER A 247 -22.19 22.26 11.26
C SER A 247 -22.16 23.65 10.61
N PHE A 248 -21.45 24.61 11.21
CA PHE A 248 -21.23 25.92 10.61
C PHE A 248 -20.62 25.85 9.19
N ASP A 249 -19.73 24.89 8.95
CA ASP A 249 -18.94 24.79 7.71
C ASP A 249 -19.07 23.44 6.98
N VAL A 250 -20.00 22.56 7.38
CA VAL A 250 -20.22 21.26 6.72
C VAL A 250 -21.65 21.13 6.19
N LEU A 251 -21.76 20.70 4.92
CA LEU A 251 -23.02 20.31 4.28
C LEU A 251 -22.97 18.83 3.89
N SER A 252 -24.05 18.09 4.16
CA SER A 252 -24.28 16.75 3.64
C SER A 252 -25.13 16.78 2.37
N PHE A 253 -24.81 15.89 1.44
CA PHE A 253 -25.50 15.69 0.17
C PHE A 253 -25.93 14.24 0.09
N VAL A 254 -27.23 13.99 -0.04
CA VAL A 254 -27.80 12.66 -0.28
C VAL A 254 -27.95 12.47 -1.78
N LEU A 255 -27.33 11.41 -2.30
CA LEU A 255 -27.27 11.06 -3.70
C LEU A 255 -28.13 9.83 -3.94
N GLU A 256 -28.94 9.89 -4.99
CA GLU A 256 -29.81 8.82 -5.42
C GLU A 256 -29.61 8.59 -6.92
N SER A 257 -29.95 7.39 -7.39
CA SER A 257 -30.03 7.13 -8.82
C SER A 257 -31.12 7.99 -9.47
N GLU A 258 -30.93 8.37 -10.73
CA GLU A 258 -31.92 9.18 -11.45
C GLU A 258 -33.29 8.49 -11.54
N ASP A 259 -33.27 7.17 -11.77
CA ASP A 259 -34.43 6.27 -11.85
C ASP A 259 -34.95 5.82 -10.48
N ARG A 260 -34.33 6.26 -9.38
CA ARG A 260 -34.64 5.87 -7.99
C ARG A 260 -34.48 4.37 -7.71
N SER A 261 -33.79 3.63 -8.58
CA SER A 261 -33.31 2.28 -8.28
C SER A 261 -32.31 2.30 -7.11
N PRO A 262 -32.29 1.26 -6.26
CA PRO A 262 -31.34 1.24 -5.15
C PRO A 262 -29.89 1.20 -5.65
N LEU A 263 -29.07 2.11 -5.12
CA LEU A 263 -27.62 2.08 -5.35
C LEU A 263 -26.98 0.88 -4.63
N PRO A 264 -25.89 0.29 -5.19
CA PRO A 264 -25.15 -0.80 -4.57
C PRO A 264 -24.71 -0.49 -3.14
N ALA A 265 -24.66 -1.49 -2.25
CA ALA A 265 -24.22 -1.27 -0.89
C ALA A 265 -22.70 -0.99 -0.85
N PRO A 266 -22.26 0.12 -0.23
CA PRO A 266 -20.85 0.44 -0.03
C PRO A 266 -20.29 -0.32 1.18
N LEU A 267 -18.96 -0.47 1.26
CA LEU A 267 -18.29 -0.82 2.51
C LEU A 267 -18.10 0.44 3.37
N ALA A 268 -18.33 0.37 4.68
CA ALA A 268 -18.14 1.51 5.58
C ALA A 268 -16.70 2.01 5.55
N GLY A 269 -16.55 3.30 5.29
CA GLY A 269 -15.26 3.99 5.17
C GLY A 269 -14.84 4.31 3.73
N GLN A 270 -15.51 3.72 2.73
CA GLN A 270 -15.30 4.06 1.32
C GLN A 270 -15.65 5.52 0.99
N PHE A 271 -15.16 5.98 -0.15
CA PHE A 271 -15.40 7.32 -0.69
C PHE A 271 -15.91 7.26 -2.13
N LEU A 272 -16.44 8.40 -2.58
CA LEU A 272 -16.87 8.64 -3.95
C LEU A 272 -16.01 9.73 -4.58
N VAL A 273 -15.78 9.63 -5.90
CA VAL A 273 -15.12 10.67 -6.69
C VAL A 273 -16.15 11.39 -7.54
N PHE A 274 -16.12 12.71 -7.50
CA PHE A 274 -17.02 13.59 -8.23
C PHE A 274 -16.27 14.30 -9.35
N LYS A 275 -16.77 14.21 -10.58
CA LYS A 275 -16.30 15.00 -11.72
C LYS A 275 -17.16 16.25 -11.85
N VAL A 276 -16.56 17.40 -11.54
CA VAL A 276 -17.28 18.68 -11.38
C VAL A 276 -16.73 19.73 -12.32
N GLU A 277 -17.61 20.33 -13.11
CA GLU A 277 -17.29 21.49 -13.93
C GLU A 277 -17.64 22.77 -13.16
N VAL A 278 -16.63 23.43 -12.58
CA VAL A 278 -16.83 24.59 -11.70
C VAL A 278 -17.25 25.83 -12.48
N GLU A 279 -16.67 26.01 -13.66
CA GLU A 279 -17.01 27.08 -14.61
C GLU A 279 -17.43 26.48 -15.94
N LYS A 280 -18.43 27.09 -16.59
CA LYS A 280 -18.92 26.60 -17.88
C LYS A 280 -17.81 26.61 -18.94
N ASN A 281 -17.65 25.50 -19.63
CA ASN A 281 -16.59 25.20 -20.61
C ASN A 281 -15.17 25.14 -20.02
N SER A 282 -15.02 24.96 -18.70
CA SER A 282 -13.71 24.71 -18.08
C SER A 282 -13.41 23.21 -17.99
N ALA A 283 -12.12 22.87 -17.79
CA ALA A 283 -11.76 21.49 -17.52
C ALA A 283 -12.39 21.05 -16.18
N PRO A 284 -13.01 19.86 -16.12
CA PRO A 284 -13.59 19.39 -14.88
C PRO A 284 -12.51 19.14 -13.83
N ILE A 285 -12.83 19.37 -12.57
CA ILE A 285 -12.02 18.97 -11.43
C ILE A 285 -12.59 17.68 -10.83
N LEU A 286 -11.70 16.82 -10.33
CA LEU A 286 -12.11 15.63 -9.57
C LEU A 286 -11.95 15.87 -8.08
N ARG A 287 -12.92 15.46 -7.27
CA ARG A 287 -12.83 15.52 -5.80
C ARG A 287 -13.34 14.26 -5.16
N SER A 288 -12.58 13.75 -4.19
CA SER A 288 -12.95 12.60 -3.38
C SER A 288 -13.63 13.06 -2.09
N TYR A 289 -14.76 12.45 -1.75
CA TYR A 289 -15.43 12.64 -0.46
C TYR A 289 -15.83 11.30 0.14
N SER A 290 -15.39 11.04 1.38
CA SER A 290 -15.80 9.86 2.13
C SER A 290 -17.30 9.84 2.34
N MET A 291 -17.84 8.63 2.26
CA MET A 291 -19.22 8.39 2.61
C MET A 291 -19.39 8.54 4.12
N SER A 292 -20.53 9.11 4.51
CA SER A 292 -20.85 9.46 5.90
C SER A 292 -22.21 8.93 6.34
N GLY A 293 -23.00 8.36 5.42
CA GLY A 293 -24.32 7.81 5.71
C GLY A 293 -24.30 6.35 6.14
N PRO A 294 -25.48 5.81 6.50
CA PRO A 294 -25.66 4.40 6.82
C PRO A 294 -25.35 3.49 5.63
N GLN A 295 -24.94 2.25 5.92
CA GLN A 295 -24.88 1.19 4.92
C GLN A 295 -26.31 0.69 4.64
N GLY A 296 -26.83 0.99 3.46
CA GLY A 296 -28.14 0.51 3.02
C GLY A 296 -28.34 0.76 1.53
N ALA A 297 -28.86 -0.23 0.82
CA ALA A 297 -29.14 -0.13 -0.61
C ALA A 297 -30.16 0.99 -0.86
N GLY A 298 -29.84 1.95 -1.72
CA GLY A 298 -30.76 3.06 -1.98
C GLY A 298 -30.10 4.37 -2.36
N THR A 299 -29.27 4.90 -1.46
CA THR A 299 -28.72 6.25 -1.55
C THR A 299 -27.33 6.33 -0.92
N TYR A 300 -26.55 7.34 -1.28
CA TYR A 300 -25.27 7.64 -0.61
C TYR A 300 -25.31 9.01 0.04
N ARG A 301 -24.65 9.17 1.20
CA ARG A 301 -24.44 10.48 1.81
C ARG A 301 -22.94 10.81 1.84
N VAL A 302 -22.56 11.92 1.22
CA VAL A 302 -21.24 12.54 1.41
C VAL A 302 -21.40 13.85 2.17
N SER A 303 -20.37 14.22 2.93
CA SER A 303 -20.40 15.46 3.71
C SER A 303 -19.14 16.27 3.47
N VAL A 304 -19.33 17.52 3.05
CA VAL A 304 -18.28 18.37 2.51
C VAL A 304 -18.06 19.56 3.43
N LYS A 305 -16.84 19.67 3.97
CA LYS A 305 -16.39 20.85 4.70
C LYS A 305 -16.03 21.99 3.73
N ARG A 306 -16.46 23.21 4.02
CA ARG A 306 -16.07 24.42 3.26
C ARG A 306 -14.60 24.70 3.51
N ALA A 307 -13.79 24.63 2.46
CA ALA A 307 -12.37 24.93 2.50
C ALA A 307 -12.01 25.95 1.41
N GLY A 308 -10.73 26.32 1.30
CA GLY A 308 -10.27 27.29 0.30
C GLY A 308 -10.41 26.83 -1.16
N GLY A 309 -10.52 25.52 -1.40
CA GLY A 309 -10.49 24.92 -2.73
C GLY A 309 -11.79 25.06 -3.53
N ALA A 310 -11.65 25.18 -4.86
CA ALA A 310 -12.75 25.36 -5.82
C ALA A 310 -13.85 24.29 -5.71
N GLY A 311 -13.48 23.03 -5.47
CA GLY A 311 -14.44 21.93 -5.33
C GLY A 311 -15.35 22.07 -4.10
N SER A 312 -14.79 22.27 -2.91
CA SER A 312 -15.61 22.45 -1.70
C SER A 312 -16.50 23.69 -1.79
N ARG A 313 -16.02 24.75 -2.44
CA ARG A 313 -16.79 25.97 -2.71
C ARG A 313 -17.96 25.72 -3.64
N TYR A 314 -17.73 24.98 -4.72
CA TYR A 314 -18.79 24.59 -5.66
C TYR A 314 -19.91 23.79 -4.97
N PHE A 315 -19.55 22.82 -4.13
CA PHE A 315 -20.53 22.07 -3.33
C PHE A 315 -21.35 22.98 -2.42
N HIS A 316 -20.73 23.98 -1.79
CA HIS A 316 -21.42 24.88 -0.86
C HIS A 316 -22.26 25.97 -1.53
N GLU A 317 -21.86 26.44 -2.71
CA GLU A 317 -22.41 27.65 -3.32
C GLU A 317 -23.27 27.38 -4.56
N ARG A 318 -23.12 26.22 -5.19
CA ARG A 318 -23.75 25.92 -6.50
C ARG A 318 -24.67 24.71 -6.51
N ILE A 319 -24.34 23.66 -5.75
CA ILE A 319 -25.13 22.42 -5.77
C ILE A 319 -26.44 22.59 -5.00
N GLN A 320 -27.54 22.20 -5.64
CA GLN A 320 -28.89 22.22 -5.09
C GLN A 320 -29.58 20.85 -5.21
N VAL A 321 -30.67 20.68 -4.47
CA VAL A 321 -31.54 19.51 -4.63
C VAL A 321 -32.07 19.46 -6.05
N GLY A 322 -31.99 18.29 -6.68
CA GLY A 322 -32.37 18.06 -8.07
C GLY A 322 -31.21 18.08 -9.07
N ASP A 323 -30.05 18.63 -8.69
CA ASP A 323 -28.87 18.62 -9.56
C ASP A 323 -28.37 17.20 -9.83
N VAL A 324 -27.76 17.01 -11.00
CA VAL A 324 -27.16 15.73 -11.42
C VAL A 324 -25.65 15.86 -11.43
N LEU A 325 -24.97 14.94 -10.74
CA LEU A 325 -23.52 14.91 -10.58
C LEU A 325 -22.94 13.65 -11.24
N GLN A 326 -21.74 13.76 -11.80
CA GLN A 326 -20.98 12.62 -12.30
C GLN A 326 -20.17 12.00 -11.16
N VAL A 327 -20.46 10.75 -10.79
CA VAL A 327 -19.94 10.10 -9.57
C VAL A 327 -19.37 8.72 -9.87
N SER A 328 -18.18 8.41 -9.35
CA SER A 328 -17.60 7.07 -9.42
C SER A 328 -18.35 6.06 -8.54
N ALA A 329 -18.09 4.77 -8.72
CA ALA A 329 -18.47 3.76 -7.73
C ALA A 329 -17.80 4.05 -6.36
N PRO A 330 -18.37 3.55 -5.25
CA PRO A 330 -17.68 3.50 -3.96
C PRO A 330 -16.32 2.79 -4.10
N ARG A 331 -15.26 3.39 -3.56
CA ARG A 331 -13.90 2.83 -3.56
C ARG A 331 -13.16 3.18 -2.27
N GLY A 332 -11.98 2.59 -2.11
CA GLY A 332 -11.08 2.83 -0.98
C GLY A 332 -10.88 1.58 -0.13
N SER A 333 -9.74 1.53 0.54
CA SER A 333 -9.28 0.42 1.38
C SER A 333 -9.40 0.66 2.88
N PHE A 334 -9.72 1.89 3.29
CA PHE A 334 -10.04 2.21 4.68
C PHE A 334 -11.46 1.75 5.01
N THR A 335 -11.63 0.44 5.18
CA THR A 335 -12.93 -0.18 5.46
C THR A 335 -12.97 -0.87 6.81
N LEU A 336 -14.16 -0.93 7.41
CA LEU A 336 -14.37 -1.66 8.66
C LEU A 336 -14.17 -3.17 8.43
N ALA A 337 -13.33 -3.79 9.25
CA ALA A 337 -13.04 -5.21 9.15
C ALA A 337 -14.18 -6.05 9.75
N PRO A 338 -14.56 -7.18 9.10
CA PRO A 338 -15.60 -8.07 9.60
C PRO A 338 -15.04 -9.00 10.69
N ASN A 339 -14.86 -8.49 11.91
CA ASN A 339 -14.40 -9.28 13.06
C ASN A 339 -15.10 -8.83 14.35
N ASP A 340 -14.91 -9.57 15.45
CA ASP A 340 -15.59 -9.30 16.73
C ASP A 340 -14.75 -8.46 17.71
N ARG A 341 -13.58 -7.95 17.30
CA ARG A 341 -12.69 -7.19 18.19
C ARG A 341 -13.33 -5.85 18.57
N PRO A 342 -13.03 -5.28 19.76
CA PRO A 342 -13.34 -3.90 20.07
C PRO A 342 -12.89 -2.94 18.95
N VAL A 343 -13.66 -1.89 18.70
CA VAL A 343 -13.38 -0.89 17.66
C VAL A 343 -13.17 0.47 18.30
N VAL A 344 -12.09 1.15 17.92
CA VAL A 344 -11.81 2.52 18.34
C VAL A 344 -11.80 3.42 17.11
N LEU A 345 -12.87 4.22 16.97
CA LEU A 345 -13.05 5.19 15.90
C LEU A 345 -12.47 6.55 16.34
N LEU A 346 -11.26 6.86 15.88
CA LEU A 346 -10.53 8.08 16.22
C LEU A 346 -10.59 9.07 15.07
N SER A 347 -11.23 10.22 15.27
CA SER A 347 -11.28 11.23 14.21
C SER A 347 -11.20 12.67 14.69
N ALA A 348 -10.82 13.56 13.77
CA ALA A 348 -10.74 14.99 14.03
C ALA A 348 -11.34 15.81 12.88
N GLY A 349 -12.15 16.81 13.21
CA GLY A 349 -12.79 17.70 12.26
C GLY A 349 -13.68 16.95 11.27
N ILE A 350 -13.45 17.16 9.96
CA ILE A 350 -14.22 16.46 8.90
C ILE A 350 -13.80 15.01 8.72
N GLY A 351 -12.70 14.56 9.34
CA GLY A 351 -12.31 13.14 9.38
C GLY A 351 -13.35 12.22 10.03
N ALA A 352 -14.38 12.78 10.66
CA ALA A 352 -15.54 12.03 11.15
C ALA A 352 -16.31 11.28 10.05
N THR A 353 -16.23 11.69 8.77
CA THR A 353 -17.07 11.14 7.72
C THR A 353 -16.91 9.63 7.51
N PRO A 354 -15.72 9.06 7.22
CA PRO A 354 -15.59 7.62 7.01
C PRO A 354 -15.91 6.83 8.29
N VAL A 355 -15.48 7.32 9.46
CA VAL A 355 -15.71 6.61 10.73
C VAL A 355 -17.16 6.70 11.20
N LEU A 356 -17.93 7.73 10.80
CA LEU A 356 -19.38 7.77 11.02
C LEU A 356 -20.09 6.70 10.18
N SER A 357 -19.64 6.47 8.95
CA SER A 357 -20.14 5.34 8.15
C SER A 357 -19.85 3.99 8.83
N MET A 358 -18.68 3.85 9.46
CA MET A 358 -18.35 2.67 10.29
C MET A 358 -19.26 2.56 11.52
N LEU A 359 -19.52 3.66 12.23
CA LEU A 359 -20.43 3.68 13.38
C LEU A 359 -21.86 3.26 12.99
N HIS A 360 -22.36 3.74 11.84
CA HIS A 360 -23.63 3.26 11.30
C HIS A 360 -23.64 1.76 11.03
N SER A 361 -22.57 1.23 10.42
CA SER A 361 -22.42 -0.21 10.16
C SER A 361 -22.46 -1.01 11.46
N LEU A 362 -21.73 -0.55 12.48
CA LEU A 362 -21.66 -1.22 13.77
C LEU A 362 -23.01 -1.20 14.52
N ALA A 363 -23.82 -0.17 14.31
CA ALA A 363 -25.16 -0.06 14.87
C ALA A 363 -26.24 -0.81 14.07
N ALA A 364 -25.92 -1.35 12.89
CA ALA A 364 -26.91 -1.92 11.98
C ALA A 364 -27.33 -3.36 12.32
N THR A 365 -26.46 -4.16 12.97
CA THR A 365 -26.74 -5.57 13.29
C THR A 365 -26.59 -5.86 14.78
N GLU A 366 -27.31 -6.86 15.29
CA GLU A 366 -27.19 -7.29 16.69
C GLU A 366 -25.80 -7.87 17.02
N ALA A 367 -25.16 -8.55 16.06
CA ALA A 367 -23.81 -9.09 16.24
C ALA A 367 -22.78 -7.96 16.37
N ASP A 368 -22.81 -6.99 15.46
CA ASP A 368 -21.85 -5.88 15.45
C ASP A 368 -22.07 -4.91 16.62
N SER A 369 -23.33 -4.68 17.02
CA SER A 369 -23.66 -3.76 18.11
C SER A 369 -23.24 -4.25 19.48
N ASN A 370 -22.99 -5.55 19.64
CA ASN A 370 -22.48 -6.14 20.88
C ASN A 370 -20.97 -5.94 21.06
N ARG A 371 -20.23 -5.48 20.05
CA ARG A 371 -18.81 -5.13 20.17
C ARG A 371 -18.63 -3.94 21.10
N GLU A 372 -17.51 -3.89 21.81
CA GLU A 372 -17.10 -2.67 22.50
C GLU A 372 -16.68 -1.61 21.46
N ILE A 373 -17.35 -0.46 21.44
CA ILE A 373 -17.19 0.57 20.41
C ILE A 373 -16.88 1.90 21.07
N TRP A 374 -15.75 2.51 20.67
CA TRP A 374 -15.33 3.83 21.12
C TRP A 374 -15.42 4.85 20.00
N TRP A 375 -16.23 5.88 20.20
CA TRP A 375 -16.27 7.09 19.39
C TRP A 375 -15.39 8.17 20.01
N CYS A 376 -14.17 8.34 19.50
CA CYS A 376 -13.22 9.32 19.98
C CYS A 376 -13.09 10.45 18.96
N TYR A 377 -13.61 11.64 19.29
CA TYR A 377 -13.71 12.75 18.34
C TYR A 377 -13.09 14.05 18.86
N GLY A 378 -12.35 14.74 17.98
CA GLY A 378 -11.76 16.05 18.26
C GLY A 378 -12.25 17.16 17.32
N SER A 379 -12.63 18.33 17.87
CA SER A 379 -12.88 19.55 17.09
C SER A 379 -12.35 20.80 17.81
N ARG A 380 -12.60 21.97 17.22
CA ARG A 380 -12.27 23.26 17.86
C ARG A 380 -13.30 23.59 18.94
N ASN A 381 -14.58 23.49 18.63
CA ASN A 381 -15.72 23.83 19.48
C ASN A 381 -16.98 23.09 19.00
N GLY A 382 -18.12 23.33 19.66
CA GLY A 382 -19.40 22.74 19.28
C GLY A 382 -19.93 23.23 17.92
N GLY A 383 -19.66 24.47 17.53
CA GLY A 383 -20.08 25.01 16.22
C GLY A 383 -19.41 24.32 15.01
N GLU A 384 -18.21 23.74 15.23
CA GLU A 384 -17.43 23.00 14.25
C GLU A 384 -17.53 21.46 14.40
N HIS A 385 -18.42 20.94 15.26
CA HIS A 385 -18.60 19.48 15.50
C HIS A 385 -19.77 18.92 14.66
N PRO A 386 -19.53 18.46 13.40
CA PRO A 386 -20.57 17.84 12.60
C PRO A 386 -21.02 16.51 13.22
N PHE A 387 -22.29 16.15 13.00
CA PHE A 387 -22.87 14.86 13.38
C PHE A 387 -22.94 14.58 14.89
N ALA A 388 -22.70 15.57 15.77
CA ALA A 388 -22.69 15.35 17.22
C ALA A 388 -23.97 14.67 17.74
N LEU A 389 -25.14 15.13 17.29
CA LEU A 389 -26.43 14.54 17.65
C LEU A 389 -26.62 13.14 17.08
N GLU A 390 -26.23 12.93 15.82
CA GLU A 390 -26.35 11.66 15.12
C GLU A 390 -25.48 10.57 15.76
N ALA A 391 -24.21 10.88 16.05
CA ALA A 391 -23.30 9.96 16.71
C ALA A 391 -23.79 9.60 18.13
N ARG A 392 -24.26 10.58 18.91
CA ARG A 392 -24.85 10.31 20.24
C ARG A 392 -26.06 9.39 20.14
N GLU A 393 -26.93 9.57 19.15
CA GLU A 393 -28.11 8.74 19.00
C GLU A 393 -27.76 7.30 18.61
N LEU A 394 -26.80 7.10 17.70
CA LEU A 394 -26.28 5.78 17.37
C LEU A 394 -25.67 5.10 18.60
N LEU A 395 -24.85 5.82 19.38
CA LEU A 395 -24.20 5.30 20.57
C LEU A 395 -25.18 4.88 21.67
N LYS A 396 -26.34 5.54 21.81
CA LYS A 396 -27.39 5.09 22.75
C LYS A 396 -27.96 3.71 22.40
N GLY A 397 -27.95 3.36 21.12
CA GLY A 397 -28.39 2.05 20.63
C GLY A 397 -27.35 0.95 20.80
N LEU A 398 -26.12 1.29 21.20
CA LEU A 398 -25.00 0.35 21.34
C LEU A 398 -24.79 0.00 22.83
N PRO A 399 -25.03 -1.25 23.26
CA PRO A 399 -24.89 -1.67 24.66
C PRO A 399 -23.51 -1.39 25.27
N GLN A 400 -22.45 -1.45 24.46
CA GLN A 400 -21.07 -1.19 24.84
C GLN A 400 -20.47 0.03 24.12
N GLY A 401 -21.34 0.95 23.66
CA GLY A 401 -20.94 2.21 23.03
C GLY A 401 -20.39 3.20 24.06
N ARG A 402 -19.22 3.76 23.77
CA ARG A 402 -18.55 4.78 24.58
C ARG A 402 -18.14 5.97 23.72
N SER A 403 -18.11 7.16 24.31
CA SER A 403 -17.66 8.38 23.64
C SER A 403 -16.56 9.09 24.41
N LEU A 404 -15.66 9.75 23.67
CA LEU A 404 -14.68 10.68 24.19
C LEU A 404 -14.57 11.86 23.22
N ILE A 405 -15.07 13.03 23.62
CA ILE A 405 -15.14 14.23 22.81
C ILE A 405 -14.17 15.28 23.36
N ALA A 406 -13.26 15.77 22.51
CA ALA A 406 -12.28 16.78 22.89
C ALA A 406 -12.45 18.08 22.08
N TYR A 407 -12.61 19.21 22.77
CA TYR A 407 -12.63 20.55 22.17
C TYR A 407 -11.37 21.31 22.51
N SER A 408 -10.60 21.68 21.49
CA SER A 408 -9.34 22.41 21.66
C SER A 408 -9.52 23.89 22.02
N LYS A 409 -10.65 24.49 21.60
CA LYS A 409 -11.00 25.89 21.84
C LYS A 409 -12.52 26.05 22.03
N PRO A 410 -13.11 25.48 23.11
CA PRO A 410 -14.54 25.57 23.36
C PRO A 410 -15.01 27.03 23.46
N GLU A 411 -16.23 27.29 23.00
CA GLU A 411 -16.90 28.59 23.06
C GLU A 411 -17.75 28.72 24.33
N GLU A 412 -18.25 29.93 24.62
CA GLU A 412 -19.01 30.21 25.85
C GLU A 412 -20.29 29.36 25.99
N GLY A 413 -20.84 28.89 24.87
CA GLY A 413 -22.00 27.99 24.85
C GLY A 413 -21.69 26.50 25.04
N ASP A 414 -20.42 26.09 24.94
CA ASP A 414 -20.01 24.68 25.03
C ASP A 414 -19.91 24.24 26.49
N ARG A 415 -20.59 23.15 26.86
CA ARG A 415 -20.62 22.67 28.25
C ARG A 415 -19.78 21.41 28.45
N LEU A 416 -18.82 21.50 29.36
CA LEU A 416 -18.00 20.35 29.78
C LEU A 416 -18.88 19.30 30.47
N GLY A 417 -18.78 18.04 30.03
CA GLY A 417 -19.57 16.90 30.49
C GLY A 417 -20.93 16.72 29.80
N GLU A 418 -21.34 17.67 28.95
CA GLU A 418 -22.57 17.57 28.13
C GLU A 418 -22.23 17.57 26.64
N ASP A 419 -21.52 18.61 26.17
CA ASP A 419 -21.18 18.79 24.76
C ASP A 419 -19.81 18.18 24.42
N TYR A 420 -18.89 18.22 25.37
CA TYR A 420 -17.53 17.68 25.25
C TYR A 420 -16.98 17.20 26.60
N ASP A 421 -16.02 16.28 26.58
CA ASP A 421 -15.47 15.65 27.78
C ASP A 421 -14.14 16.25 28.22
N VAL A 422 -13.34 16.76 27.26
CA VAL A 422 -11.97 17.21 27.52
C VAL A 422 -11.68 18.51 26.77
N ARG A 423 -11.07 19.48 27.47
CA ARG A 423 -10.50 20.66 26.82
C ARG A 423 -9.10 20.33 26.31
N GLY A 424 -8.89 20.37 25.00
CA GLY A 424 -7.61 20.07 24.35
C GLY A 424 -7.75 19.23 23.09
N HIS A 425 -6.68 18.51 22.75
CA HIS A 425 -6.66 17.56 21.64
C HIS A 425 -6.67 16.13 22.16
N LEU A 426 -7.28 15.21 21.39
CA LEU A 426 -7.13 13.78 21.63
C LEU A 426 -5.65 13.38 21.57
N ASN A 427 -5.24 12.54 22.51
CA ASN A 427 -3.89 12.01 22.61
C ASN A 427 -3.93 10.65 23.33
N LEU A 428 -2.80 9.94 23.36
CA LEU A 428 -2.70 8.62 23.97
C LEU A 428 -3.05 8.62 25.47
N SER A 429 -2.60 9.62 26.24
CA SER A 429 -2.88 9.72 27.68
C SER A 429 -4.38 9.72 27.98
N LEU A 430 -5.18 10.41 27.16
CA LEU A 430 -6.64 10.41 27.32
C LEU A 430 -7.27 9.04 27.03
N LEU A 431 -6.72 8.28 26.08
CA LEU A 431 -7.20 6.91 25.80
C LEU A 431 -6.85 5.97 26.96
N GLU A 432 -5.66 6.12 27.56
CA GLU A 432 -5.24 5.39 28.75
C GLU A 432 -6.13 5.72 29.96
N GLU A 433 -6.34 7.02 30.24
CA GLU A 433 -7.19 7.50 31.35
C GLU A 433 -8.63 7.00 31.24
N ARG A 434 -9.13 6.78 30.02
CA ARG A 434 -10.48 6.28 29.74
C ARG A 434 -10.54 4.75 29.65
N ASN A 435 -9.44 4.04 29.86
CA ASN A 435 -9.34 2.58 29.78
C ASN A 435 -9.77 2.02 28.41
N VAL A 436 -9.38 2.69 27.33
CA VAL A 436 -9.57 2.18 25.97
C VAL A 436 -8.76 0.87 25.81
N PRO A 437 -9.35 -0.22 25.29
CA PRO A 437 -8.68 -1.51 25.22
C PRO A 437 -7.54 -1.51 24.19
N LYS A 438 -6.41 -2.12 24.53
CA LYS A 438 -5.30 -2.36 23.58
C LYS A 438 -5.61 -3.42 22.54
N ALA A 439 -6.41 -4.41 22.90
CA ALA A 439 -6.81 -5.50 22.01
C ALA A 439 -7.99 -5.06 21.13
N ALA A 440 -7.82 -3.96 20.40
CA ALA A 440 -8.84 -3.34 19.56
C ALA A 440 -8.28 -3.05 18.16
N ASP A 441 -9.16 -2.79 17.22
CA ASP A 441 -8.82 -2.23 15.91
C ASP A 441 -9.06 -0.72 15.93
N PHE A 442 -8.03 0.05 15.61
CA PHE A 442 -8.02 1.50 15.67
C PHE A 442 -8.18 2.08 14.26
N TYR A 443 -9.23 2.87 14.04
CA TYR A 443 -9.50 3.53 12.76
C TYR A 443 -9.32 5.05 12.91
N LEU A 444 -8.28 5.60 12.29
CA LEU A 444 -7.86 6.98 12.42
C LEU A 444 -8.17 7.78 11.15
N CYS A 445 -8.87 8.90 11.27
CA CYS A 445 -9.05 9.83 10.14
C CYS A 445 -9.05 11.30 10.59
N GLY A 446 -8.19 12.12 9.99
CA GLY A 446 -8.04 13.52 10.38
C GLY A 446 -6.85 14.22 9.72
N PRO A 447 -6.42 15.37 10.26
CA PRO A 447 -5.23 16.08 9.78
C PRO A 447 -3.96 15.23 9.85
N VAL A 448 -3.00 15.48 8.95
CA VAL A 448 -1.75 14.70 8.85
C VAL A 448 -0.99 14.64 10.18
N SER A 449 -0.90 15.75 10.92
CA SER A 449 -0.25 15.77 12.24
C SER A 449 -0.97 14.87 13.25
N PHE A 450 -2.30 14.93 13.30
CA PHE A 450 -3.11 14.08 14.17
C PHE A 450 -2.89 12.58 13.89
N LEU A 451 -2.86 12.19 12.61
CA LEU A 451 -2.61 10.82 12.21
C LEU A 451 -1.19 10.36 12.57
N ALA A 452 -0.19 11.19 12.28
CA ALA A 452 1.21 10.88 12.56
C ALA A 452 1.46 10.72 14.08
N ASP A 453 0.96 11.67 14.87
CA ASP A 453 1.15 11.69 16.33
C ASP A 453 0.49 10.47 16.99
N LEU A 454 -0.79 10.19 16.68
CA LEU A 454 -1.50 9.06 17.27
C LEU A 454 -0.99 7.71 16.76
N THR A 455 -0.65 7.57 15.47
CA THR A 455 -0.07 6.32 14.96
C THR A 455 1.24 6.00 15.66
N THR A 456 2.10 7.01 15.85
CA THR A 456 3.37 6.85 16.57
C THR A 456 3.14 6.46 18.02
N ALA A 457 2.21 7.15 18.69
CA ALA A 457 1.89 6.88 20.09
C ALA A 457 1.26 5.49 20.29
N LEU A 458 0.33 5.06 19.44
CA LEU A 458 -0.29 3.72 19.51
C LEU A 458 0.75 2.61 19.31
N LYS A 459 1.68 2.77 18.36
CA LYS A 459 2.79 1.83 18.18
C LYS A 459 3.68 1.76 19.42
N ALA A 460 4.03 2.92 20.00
CA ALA A 460 4.79 2.97 21.25
C ALA A 460 4.02 2.35 22.42
N TRP A 461 2.68 2.38 22.39
CA TRP A 461 1.81 1.73 23.37
C TRP A 461 1.73 0.20 23.24
N GLY A 462 2.31 -0.36 22.18
CA GLY A 462 2.35 -1.80 21.89
C GLY A 462 1.21 -2.30 21.01
N ILE A 463 0.48 -1.42 20.32
CA ILE A 463 -0.52 -1.82 19.34
C ILE A 463 0.18 -2.30 18.06
N ALA A 464 -0.21 -3.47 17.58
CA ALA A 464 0.33 -4.02 16.34
C ALA A 464 -0.06 -3.15 15.14
N ASP A 465 0.84 -2.99 14.17
CA ASP A 465 0.61 -2.19 12.95
C ASP A 465 -0.63 -2.66 12.17
N SER A 466 -0.88 -3.97 12.18
CA SER A 466 -2.06 -4.59 11.55
C SER A 466 -3.41 -4.19 12.18
N CYS A 467 -3.40 -3.59 13.37
CA CYS A 467 -4.58 -3.12 14.09
C CYS A 467 -4.71 -1.59 14.05
N ILE A 468 -3.85 -0.88 13.31
CA ILE A 468 -3.89 0.57 13.15
C ILE A 468 -4.19 0.88 11.69
N HIS A 469 -5.41 1.33 11.43
CA HIS A 469 -5.90 1.71 10.11
C HIS A 469 -6.00 3.23 10.06
N SER A 470 -5.48 3.86 9.00
CA SER A 470 -5.53 5.32 8.87
C SER A 470 -5.86 5.76 7.45
N GLU A 471 -6.73 6.76 7.31
CA GLU A 471 -7.03 7.43 6.04
C GLU A 471 -6.67 8.92 6.13
N THR A 472 -5.97 9.43 5.10
CA THR A 472 -5.63 10.85 4.97
C THR A 472 -6.43 11.47 3.82
N PHE A 473 -7.01 12.65 4.03
CA PHE A 473 -7.65 13.40 2.96
C PHE A 473 -6.61 14.14 2.13
N GLY A 474 -6.44 13.74 0.87
CA GLY A 474 -5.48 14.31 -0.06
C GLY A 474 -4.53 13.25 -0.63
N THR A 475 -3.33 13.67 -1.02
CA THR A 475 -2.32 12.76 -1.58
C THR A 475 -1.80 11.77 -0.55
N GLU A 476 -1.61 10.53 -0.98
CA GLU A 476 -0.93 9.55 -0.15
C GLU A 476 0.57 9.83 -0.04
N SER A 477 1.21 9.22 0.96
CA SER A 477 2.68 9.24 1.05
C SER A 477 3.29 8.35 -0.04
N ALA A 478 4.33 8.85 -0.70
CA ALA A 478 5.12 8.07 -1.63
C ALA A 478 5.86 6.93 -0.92
N ILE A 479 6.04 5.81 -1.62
CA ILE A 479 6.95 4.73 -1.21
C ILE A 479 7.96 4.52 -2.33
N THR A 480 9.20 4.95 -2.08
CA THR A 480 10.32 4.93 -3.03
C THR A 480 11.58 4.33 -2.38
N PRO A 481 11.70 2.99 -2.30
CA PRO A 481 12.71 2.34 -1.48
C PRO A 481 14.14 2.78 -1.80
N GLY A 482 14.87 3.28 -0.79
CA GLY A 482 16.27 3.72 -0.91
C GLY A 482 16.48 5.05 -1.62
N ILE A 483 15.41 5.79 -1.91
CA ILE A 483 15.48 7.20 -2.32
C ILE A 483 15.17 8.03 -1.08
N ALA A 484 16.02 9.02 -0.78
CA ALA A 484 15.78 9.91 0.33
C ALA A 484 14.52 10.75 0.09
N ILE A 485 13.72 10.98 1.14
CA ILE A 485 12.55 11.86 1.08
C ILE A 485 13.07 13.28 0.80
N THR A 486 12.81 13.79 -0.39
CA THR A 486 13.06 15.20 -0.74
C THR A 486 11.93 16.08 -0.22
N THR A 487 12.17 17.39 -0.13
CA THR A 487 11.12 18.37 0.20
C THR A 487 9.88 18.14 -0.67
N LEU A 488 8.70 18.10 -0.05
CA LEU A 488 7.43 17.91 -0.73
C LEU A 488 7.17 19.06 -1.70
N VAL A 489 7.41 18.83 -2.98
CA VAL A 489 6.96 19.70 -4.06
C VAL A 489 5.47 19.45 -4.27
N GLN A 490 4.70 20.52 -4.48
CA GLN A 490 3.27 20.36 -4.78
C GLN A 490 3.12 19.80 -6.21
N PRO A 491 2.18 18.86 -6.43
CA PRO A 491 1.94 18.33 -7.77
C PRO A 491 1.75 19.43 -8.81
N HIS A 492 2.43 19.31 -9.93
CA HIS A 492 2.47 20.33 -10.97
C HIS A 492 2.53 19.71 -12.37
N GLN A 493 2.27 20.53 -13.38
CA GLN A 493 2.50 20.11 -14.76
C GLN A 493 4.01 19.94 -15.04
N PRO A 494 4.46 18.87 -15.72
CA PRO A 494 5.88 18.67 -16.00
C PRO A 494 6.46 19.80 -16.86
N ALA A 495 7.72 20.15 -16.61
CA ALA A 495 8.41 21.19 -17.36
C ALA A 495 8.57 20.83 -18.86
N GLY A 496 8.57 21.85 -19.72
CA GLY A 496 8.74 21.72 -21.17
C GLY A 496 7.44 21.72 -21.96
N THR A 497 7.44 21.11 -23.14
CA THR A 497 6.28 21.09 -24.04
C THR A 497 5.13 20.26 -23.45
N VAL A 498 3.94 20.86 -23.44
CA VAL A 498 2.70 20.18 -23.07
C VAL A 498 2.46 19.04 -24.05
N GLY A 499 2.10 17.86 -23.53
CA GLY A 499 1.76 16.73 -24.37
C GLY A 499 0.51 16.98 -25.20
N GLY A 500 0.43 16.33 -26.36
CA GLY A 500 -0.78 16.31 -27.21
C GLY A 500 -1.67 15.09 -26.99
N GLY A 501 -1.29 14.20 -26.08
CA GLY A 501 -2.01 12.96 -25.79
C GLY A 501 -3.24 13.14 -24.91
N PRO A 502 -3.89 12.03 -24.52
CA PRO A 502 -5.07 12.05 -23.67
C PRO A 502 -4.80 12.69 -22.29
N LYS A 503 -5.83 13.25 -21.66
CA LYS A 503 -5.69 13.82 -20.31
C LYS A 503 -5.55 12.72 -19.26
N VAL A 504 -4.66 12.94 -18.30
CA VAL A 504 -4.53 12.11 -17.10
C VAL A 504 -4.95 12.94 -15.90
N PHE A 505 -5.89 12.42 -15.11
CA PHE A 505 -6.35 13.03 -13.88
C PHE A 505 -5.78 12.27 -12.68
N PHE A 506 -4.97 12.95 -11.88
CA PHE A 506 -4.52 12.47 -10.58
C PHE A 506 -5.50 13.01 -9.53
N THR A 507 -6.49 12.20 -9.18
CA THR A 507 -7.68 12.60 -8.41
C THR A 507 -7.36 13.13 -7.02
N ARG A 508 -6.51 12.42 -6.26
CA ARG A 508 -6.14 12.79 -4.88
C ARG A 508 -5.13 13.95 -4.87
N SER A 509 -4.32 14.06 -5.92
CA SER A 509 -3.43 15.18 -6.17
C SER A 509 -4.15 16.42 -6.72
N GLY A 510 -5.38 16.27 -7.21
CA GLY A 510 -6.15 17.37 -7.80
C GLY A 510 -5.52 17.96 -9.06
N LEU A 511 -4.71 17.19 -9.77
CA LEU A 511 -3.92 17.61 -10.92
C LEU A 511 -4.42 16.95 -12.21
N THR A 512 -4.56 17.73 -13.28
CA THR A 512 -4.91 17.23 -14.62
C THR A 512 -3.85 17.67 -15.61
N VAL A 513 -3.22 16.72 -16.29
CA VAL A 513 -2.16 17.02 -17.27
C VAL A 513 -2.36 16.21 -18.55
N PRO A 514 -2.23 16.83 -19.74
CA PRO A 514 -2.17 16.09 -21.01
C PRO A 514 -0.95 15.16 -21.08
N TRP A 515 -1.19 13.90 -21.44
CA TRP A 515 -0.15 12.88 -21.61
C TRP A 515 0.88 13.30 -22.65
N ASN A 516 2.15 13.04 -22.34
CA ASN A 516 3.26 13.25 -23.25
C ASN A 516 3.98 11.91 -23.49
N GLU A 517 4.08 11.50 -24.74
CA GLU A 517 4.66 10.22 -25.16
C GLU A 517 6.16 10.06 -24.84
N ARG A 518 6.83 11.15 -24.40
CA ARG A 518 8.22 11.06 -23.89
C ARG A 518 8.35 10.23 -22.62
N TYR A 519 7.26 9.99 -21.90
CA TYR A 519 7.23 9.16 -20.70
C TYR A 519 6.83 7.73 -21.07
N GLY A 520 7.60 6.74 -20.63
CA GLY A 520 7.37 5.34 -20.96
C GLY A 520 6.24 4.69 -20.15
N SER A 521 5.81 5.31 -19.05
CA SER A 521 4.76 4.79 -18.19
C SER A 521 4.02 5.90 -17.42
N LEU A 522 2.81 5.59 -16.96
CA LEU A 522 2.03 6.46 -16.07
C LEU A 522 2.79 6.79 -14.78
N LEU A 523 3.63 5.88 -14.29
CA LEU A 523 4.51 6.13 -13.16
C LEU A 523 5.52 7.25 -13.46
N GLU A 524 6.26 7.16 -14.56
CA GLU A 524 7.24 8.19 -14.94
C GLU A 524 6.58 9.55 -15.14
N PHE A 525 5.36 9.55 -15.67
CA PHE A 525 4.58 10.78 -15.81
C PHE A 525 4.14 11.34 -14.46
N ALA A 526 3.65 10.50 -13.54
CA ALA A 526 3.32 10.90 -12.17
C ALA A 526 4.55 11.48 -11.45
N GLU A 527 5.71 10.83 -11.56
CA GLU A 527 6.97 11.32 -10.99
C GLU A 527 7.37 12.68 -11.57
N ALA A 528 7.21 12.89 -12.88
CA ALA A 528 7.52 14.17 -13.51
C ALA A 528 6.53 15.29 -13.15
N CYS A 529 5.37 14.92 -12.61
CA CYS A 529 4.39 15.84 -12.06
C CYS A 529 4.57 16.07 -10.55
N ASP A 530 5.56 15.44 -9.91
CA ASP A 530 5.69 15.36 -8.44
C ASP A 530 4.41 14.82 -7.76
N VAL A 531 3.66 13.97 -8.45
CA VAL A 531 2.53 13.22 -7.88
C VAL A 531 3.08 12.07 -7.03
N PRO A 532 2.74 12.01 -5.72
CA PRO A 532 3.19 10.91 -4.88
C PRO A 532 2.69 9.57 -5.41
N ALA A 533 3.64 8.66 -5.66
CA ALA A 533 3.35 7.31 -6.10
C ALA A 533 4.13 6.31 -5.26
N ARG A 534 3.58 5.10 -5.14
CA ARG A 534 4.24 3.96 -4.51
C ARG A 534 4.77 3.05 -5.62
N TRP A 535 6.01 2.58 -5.53
CA TRP A 535 6.55 1.63 -6.50
C TRP A 535 7.80 0.93 -5.96
N ALA A 536 8.15 -0.22 -6.54
CA ALA A 536 9.41 -0.91 -6.24
C ALA A 536 10.06 -1.57 -7.47
N CYS A 537 9.42 -2.53 -8.15
CA CYS A 537 10.05 -3.24 -9.28
C CYS A 537 10.12 -2.42 -10.58
N ARG A 538 9.12 -1.56 -10.81
CA ARG A 538 8.89 -0.78 -12.04
C ARG A 538 8.66 -1.61 -13.32
N THR A 539 8.21 -2.86 -13.17
CA THR A 539 7.98 -3.79 -14.28
C THR A 539 6.69 -4.61 -14.13
N GLY A 540 5.77 -4.18 -13.25
CA GLY A 540 4.47 -4.83 -13.08
C GLY A 540 4.49 -6.18 -12.36
N VAL A 541 5.48 -6.45 -11.50
CA VAL A 541 5.62 -7.74 -10.80
C VAL A 541 5.34 -7.68 -9.31
N CYS A 542 5.72 -6.60 -8.63
CA CYS A 542 5.57 -6.49 -7.18
C CYS A 542 4.23 -5.88 -6.73
N HIS A 543 3.40 -5.39 -7.66
CA HIS A 543 2.13 -4.68 -7.44
C HIS A 543 2.13 -3.47 -6.48
N VAL A 544 3.29 -3.07 -5.96
CA VAL A 544 3.42 -1.85 -5.11
C VAL A 544 2.91 -0.58 -5.82
N CYS A 545 2.91 -0.55 -7.16
CA CYS A 545 2.39 0.56 -7.95
C CYS A 545 0.91 0.43 -8.33
N GLU A 546 0.21 -0.58 -7.82
CA GLU A 546 -1.21 -0.75 -8.06
C GLU A 546 -1.98 0.47 -7.54
N SER A 547 -2.80 1.05 -8.41
CA SER A 547 -3.57 2.28 -8.16
C SER A 547 -4.97 2.15 -8.74
N GLY A 548 -5.97 2.75 -8.10
CA GLY A 548 -7.34 2.74 -8.60
C GLY A 548 -7.47 3.41 -9.97
N LEU A 549 -8.00 2.68 -10.95
CA LEU A 549 -8.40 3.18 -12.25
C LEU A 549 -9.90 3.51 -12.23
N ILE A 550 -10.21 4.79 -12.07
CA ILE A 550 -11.59 5.26 -12.00
C ILE A 550 -12.24 5.15 -13.37
N GLY A 551 -11.54 5.54 -14.43
CA GLY A 551 -12.04 5.55 -15.80
C GLY A 551 -10.93 5.60 -16.82
N GLY A 552 -11.28 5.22 -18.06
CA GLY A 552 -10.39 5.21 -19.22
C GLY A 552 -9.79 3.84 -19.56
N THR A 553 -9.00 3.82 -20.63
CA THR A 553 -8.33 2.63 -21.15
C THR A 553 -6.82 2.82 -21.19
N ILE A 554 -6.10 1.73 -20.92
CA ILE A 554 -4.64 1.71 -20.84
C ILE A 554 -4.09 0.62 -21.75
N ASN A 555 -2.79 0.70 -22.03
CA ASN A 555 -2.00 -0.35 -22.64
C ASN A 555 -0.87 -0.75 -21.69
N TYR A 556 -0.59 -2.04 -21.53
CA TYR A 556 0.59 -2.51 -20.80
C TYR A 556 1.79 -2.71 -21.74
N ALA A 557 2.95 -2.25 -21.30
CA ALA A 557 4.25 -2.43 -21.94
C ALA A 557 5.37 -2.29 -20.90
N PRO A 558 6.00 -3.40 -20.45
CA PRO A 558 5.66 -4.80 -20.77
C PRO A 558 4.33 -5.24 -20.17
N GLU A 559 3.80 -6.36 -20.67
CA GLU A 559 2.67 -7.05 -20.03
C GLU A 559 3.08 -7.50 -18.62
N PRO A 560 2.28 -7.22 -17.58
CA PRO A 560 2.58 -7.68 -16.23
C PRO A 560 2.44 -9.21 -16.15
N LEU A 561 3.21 -9.84 -15.25
CA LEU A 561 3.17 -11.30 -15.08
C LEU A 561 1.86 -11.79 -14.48
N ASP A 562 1.28 -10.98 -13.61
CA ASP A 562 -0.04 -11.14 -13.05
C ASP A 562 -0.77 -9.80 -13.13
N ARG A 563 -2.07 -9.82 -13.46
CA ARG A 563 -2.83 -8.58 -13.66
C ARG A 563 -3.39 -8.08 -12.32
N PRO A 564 -3.55 -6.76 -12.13
CA PRO A 564 -4.19 -6.23 -10.92
C PRO A 564 -5.67 -6.61 -10.87
N SER A 565 -6.32 -6.36 -9.73
CA SER A 565 -7.75 -6.56 -9.58
C SER A 565 -8.56 -5.66 -10.54
N GLU A 566 -9.80 -6.05 -10.84
CA GLU A 566 -10.68 -5.25 -11.69
C GLU A 566 -10.93 -3.87 -11.03
N GLY A 567 -10.71 -2.81 -11.80
CA GLY A 567 -10.79 -1.43 -11.32
C GLY A 567 -9.45 -0.85 -10.85
N ASP A 568 -8.37 -1.62 -10.90
CA ASP A 568 -7.01 -1.18 -10.58
C ASP A 568 -6.07 -1.25 -11.80
N VAL A 569 -4.93 -0.54 -11.71
CA VAL A 569 -3.91 -0.47 -12.77
C VAL A 569 -2.50 -0.49 -12.18
N LEU A 570 -1.58 -1.18 -12.84
CA LEU A 570 -0.15 -1.15 -12.53
C LEU A 570 0.53 0.01 -13.29
N ILE A 571 0.57 1.20 -12.68
CA ILE A 571 1.02 2.43 -13.36
C ILE A 571 2.47 2.38 -13.87
N CYS A 572 3.30 1.49 -13.33
CA CYS A 572 4.72 1.40 -13.68
C CYS A 572 5.02 0.73 -15.03
N CYS A 573 4.05 0.04 -15.61
CA CYS A 573 4.19 -0.63 -16.90
C CYS A 573 3.01 -0.33 -17.83
N SER A 574 2.24 0.73 -17.58
CA SER A 574 1.07 1.10 -18.38
C SER A 574 1.18 2.50 -19.00
N THR A 575 0.56 2.71 -20.16
CA THR A 575 0.37 4.01 -20.82
C THR A 575 -1.11 4.26 -21.14
N PRO A 576 -1.58 5.51 -21.23
CA PRO A 576 -2.98 5.82 -21.52
C PRO A 576 -3.30 5.66 -23.01
N LEU A 577 -4.44 5.03 -23.33
CA LEU A 577 -5.04 4.99 -24.66
C LEU A 577 -6.21 5.97 -24.82
N SER A 578 -6.84 6.36 -23.71
CA SER A 578 -7.88 7.39 -23.65
C SER A 578 -7.61 8.38 -22.53
N GLU A 579 -8.52 9.34 -22.34
CA GLU A 579 -8.58 10.07 -21.07
C GLU A 579 -8.69 9.06 -19.93
N ILE A 580 -7.86 9.22 -18.90
CA ILE A 580 -7.82 8.33 -17.73
C ILE A 580 -7.90 9.10 -16.43
N GLU A 581 -8.59 8.51 -15.46
CA GLU A 581 -8.72 9.02 -14.11
C GLU A 581 -8.11 8.03 -13.11
N LEU A 582 -7.05 8.45 -12.42
CA LEU A 582 -6.30 7.66 -11.45
C LEU A 582 -6.56 8.16 -10.03
N ASP A 583 -6.57 7.23 -9.09
CA ASP A 583 -6.72 7.49 -7.65
C ASP A 583 -5.39 7.85 -6.96
N LEU A 584 -4.72 8.89 -7.47
CA LEU A 584 -3.39 9.37 -7.07
C LEU A 584 -3.35 10.87 -6.82
#